data_AF-A0A7Z0MN87-F1
#
_entry.id   AF-A0A7Z0MN87-F1
#
_cell.length_a   1.000
_cell.length_b   1.000
_cell.length_c   1.000
_cell.angle_alpha   90.00
_cell.angle_beta   90.00
_cell.angle_gamma   90.00
#
_symmetry.space_group_name_H-M   'P 1'
#
loop_
_entity.id
_entity.type
_entity.pdbx_description
1 polymer ?
#
loop_
_entity_poly.entity_id
_entity_poly.type
_entity_poly.pdbx_seq_one_letter_code
_entity_poly.pdbx_strand_id
1 'polypeptide(L)' 'MNNKPFKQLKGTRKAWFETIDKPALLPLPVHAYQYTDIKTVKVHIDYHIHYDSQFPLVPHQLVGGEINCKRF' A
#
# COMPACT_ATOMS: atom_id res chain seq x y z
N MET A 1 -8.41 26.41 6.74
CA MET A 1 -9.31 25.73 5.79
C MET A 1 -10.36 24.82 6.47
N ASN A 2 -10.06 24.18 7.61
CA ASN A 2 -10.97 23.22 8.24
C ASN A 2 -12.08 23.84 9.11
N ASN A 3 -11.84 25.05 9.61
CA ASN A 3 -12.82 25.81 10.42
C ASN A 3 -13.73 26.71 9.57
N LYS A 4 -13.57 26.71 8.24
CA LYS A 4 -14.45 27.49 7.37
C LYS A 4 -15.82 26.80 7.31
N PRO A 5 -16.94 27.54 7.47
CA PRO A 5 -18.26 26.97 7.33
C PRO A 5 -18.47 26.48 5.89
N PHE A 6 -19.27 25.43 5.73
CA PHE A 6 -19.66 24.98 4.40
C PHE A 6 -20.56 26.01 3.72
N LYS A 7 -20.55 26.01 2.38
CA LYS A 7 -21.40 26.92 1.59
C LYS A 7 -22.89 26.53 1.62
N GLN A 8 -23.18 25.23 1.74
CA GLN A 8 -24.54 24.69 1.66
C GLN A 8 -24.91 23.77 2.84
N LEU A 9 -23.92 23.28 3.58
CA LEU A 9 -24.12 22.34 4.69
C LEU A 9 -23.95 23.07 6.02
N LYS A 10 -24.51 22.51 7.10
CA LYS A 10 -24.35 23.06 8.44
C LYS A 10 -23.00 22.66 9.04
N GLY A 11 -22.34 23.61 9.69
CA GLY A 11 -21.08 23.38 10.40
C GLY A 11 -19.83 23.56 9.53
N THR A 12 -18.74 22.93 9.97
CA THR A 12 -17.40 23.03 9.35
C THR A 12 -16.82 21.63 9.14
N ARG A 13 -15.80 21.51 8.29
CA ARG A 13 -15.07 20.23 8.11
C ARG A 13 -14.53 19.69 9.43
N LYS A 14 -14.03 20.57 10.30
CA LYS A 14 -13.53 20.17 11.63
C LYS A 14 -14.65 19.58 12.49
N ALA A 15 -15.82 20.22 12.52
CA ALA A 15 -16.96 19.75 13.31
C ALA A 15 -17.43 18.37 12.84
N TRP A 16 -17.54 18.17 11.52
CA TRP A 16 -17.94 16.88 10.95
C TRP A 16 -16.90 15.79 11.21
N PHE A 17 -15.62 16.11 11.10
CA PHE A 17 -14.56 15.17 11.45
C PHE A 17 -14.66 14.73 12.91
N GLU A 18 -14.91 15.66 13.84
CA GLU A 18 -15.03 15.32 15.27
C GLU A 18 -16.27 14.48 15.59
N THR A 19 -17.39 14.69 14.91
CA THR A 19 -18.66 14.01 15.22
C THR A 19 -18.87 12.72 14.43
N ILE A 20 -18.32 12.60 13.22
CA ILE A 20 -18.58 11.49 12.30
C ILE A 20 -17.33 10.63 12.14
N ASP A 21 -16.23 11.24 11.68
CA ASP A 21 -15.05 10.47 11.29
C ASP A 21 -14.28 9.96 12.51
N LYS A 22 -13.96 10.85 13.46
CA LYS A 22 -13.15 10.54 14.65
C LYS A 22 -13.66 9.33 15.45
N PRO A 23 -14.96 9.15 15.75
CA PRO A 23 -15.43 7.95 16.44
C PRO A 23 -15.43 6.68 15.58
N ALA A 24 -15.41 6.80 14.25
CA ALA A 24 -15.34 5.67 13.32
C ALA A 24 -13.90 5.24 12.98
N LEU A 25 -12.90 6.05 13.34
CA LEU A 25 -11.49 5.76 13.08
C LEU A 25 -10.98 4.65 14.01
N LEU A 26 -10.23 3.73 13.40
CA LEU A 26 -9.43 2.75 14.14
C LEU A 26 -8.27 3.46 14.86
N PRO A 27 -7.77 2.89 15.98
CA PRO A 27 -6.57 3.39 16.63
C PRO A 27 -5.38 3.39 15.67
N LEU A 28 -4.42 4.29 15.94
CA LEU A 28 -3.21 4.38 15.13
C LEU A 28 -2.50 3.01 15.11
N PRO A 29 -2.19 2.47 13.92
CA PRO A 29 -1.44 1.21 13.82
C PRO A 29 -0.10 1.33 14.55
N VAL A 30 0.27 0.29 15.29
CA VAL A 30 1.56 0.23 16.01
C VAL A 30 2.75 0.30 15.04
N HIS A 31 2.56 -0.25 13.83
CA HIS A 31 3.57 -0.24 12.79
C HIS A 31 3.24 0.82 11.75
N ALA A 32 4.26 1.56 11.32
CA ALA A 32 4.13 2.49 10.22
C ALA A 32 3.68 1.75 8.95
N TYR A 33 2.90 2.42 8.10
CA TYR A 33 2.54 1.88 6.80
C TYR A 33 3.81 1.61 6.00
N GLN A 34 4.05 0.33 5.67
CA GLN A 34 5.15 -0.08 4.82
C GLN A 34 4.63 -0.22 3.39
N TYR A 35 5.09 0.68 2.53
CA TYR A 35 4.77 0.63 1.11
C TYR A 35 5.28 -0.69 0.54
N THR A 36 4.39 -1.54 0.04
CA THR A 36 4.75 -2.82 -0.57
C THR A 36 4.40 -2.81 -2.04
N ASP A 37 5.41 -2.88 -2.89
CA ASP A 37 5.20 -3.15 -4.31
C ASP A 37 5.00 -4.65 -4.51
N ILE A 38 3.91 -5.01 -5.18
CA ILE A 38 3.62 -6.39 -5.57
C ILE A 38 3.69 -6.46 -7.09
N LYS A 39 4.65 -7.19 -7.63
CA LYS A 39 4.75 -7.47 -9.06
C LYS A 39 4.77 -8.97 -9.29
N THR A 40 3.90 -9.44 -10.17
CA THR A 40 3.96 -10.81 -10.68
C THR A 40 5.05 -10.86 -11.75
N VAL A 41 6.05 -11.71 -11.55
CA VAL A 41 7.13 -11.87 -12.53
C VAL A 41 7.35 -13.34 -12.84
N LYS A 42 7.63 -13.63 -14.12
CA LYS A 42 7.98 -14.95 -14.59
C LYS A 42 9.47 -15.20 -14.39
N VAL A 43 9.82 -16.34 -13.79
CA VAL A 43 11.21 -16.73 -13.57
C VAL A 43 11.84 -17.17 -14.90
N HIS A 44 12.95 -16.54 -15.28
CA HIS A 44 13.72 -16.94 -16.46
C HIS A 44 14.41 -18.29 -16.22
N ILE A 45 14.73 -19.01 -17.30
CA ILE A 45 15.39 -20.34 -17.24
C ILE A 45 16.76 -20.26 -16.54
N ASP A 46 17.40 -19.10 -16.60
CA ASP A 46 18.68 -18.83 -15.96
C ASP A 46 18.55 -18.37 -14.49
N TYR A 47 17.45 -18.68 -13.81
CA TYR A 47 17.19 -18.38 -12.39
C TYR A 47 17.04 -16.89 -12.02
N HIS A 48 16.94 -16.01 -13.02
CA HIS A 48 16.82 -14.58 -12.81
C HIS A 48 15.38 -14.10 -13.01
N ILE A 49 14.97 -13.16 -12.16
CA ILE A 49 13.73 -12.40 -12.30
C ILE A 49 14.07 -10.97 -12.65
N HIS A 50 13.36 -10.40 -13.62
CA HIS A 50 13.41 -8.97 -13.89
C HIS A 50 12.50 -8.21 -12.91
N TYR A 51 13.06 -7.73 -11.80
CA TYR A 51 12.39 -6.79 -10.90
C TYR A 51 13.12 -5.45 -10.95
N ASP A 52 12.64 -4.54 -11.80
CA ASP A 52 13.29 -3.27 -12.17
C ASP A 52 14.77 -3.45 -12.59
N SER A 53 15.70 -3.03 -11.73
CA SER A 53 17.15 -2.96 -12.01
C SER A 53 17.96 -4.01 -11.24
N GLN A 54 17.30 -4.91 -10.51
CA GLN A 54 17.97 -5.95 -9.73
C GLN A 54 17.53 -7.32 -10.25
N PHE A 55 18.50 -8.22 -10.35
CA PHE A 55 18.33 -9.60 -10.78
C PHE A 55 18.50 -10.53 -9.58
N PRO A 56 17.53 -10.61 -8.67
CA PRO A 56 17.62 -11.55 -7.57
C PRO A 56 17.58 -12.98 -8.12
N LEU A 57 18.48 -13.83 -7.61
CA LEU A 57 18.46 -15.27 -7.87
C LEU A 57 17.26 -15.90 -7.16
N VAL A 58 16.63 -16.85 -7.84
CA VAL A 58 15.46 -17.57 -7.34
C VAL A 58 15.83 -19.04 -7.14
N PRO A 59 15.30 -19.72 -6.10
CA PRO A 59 15.43 -21.16 -5.96
C PRO A 59 15.04 -21.91 -7.25
N HIS A 60 15.84 -22.91 -7.62
CA HIS A 60 15.68 -23.66 -8.87
C HIS A 60 14.31 -24.33 -9.05
N GLN A 61 13.62 -24.60 -7.95
CA GLN A 61 12.28 -25.21 -7.93
C GLN A 61 11.20 -24.29 -8.50
N LEU A 62 11.47 -22.99 -8.63
CA LEU A 62 10.51 -21.99 -9.09
C LEU A 62 10.75 -21.57 -10.56
N VAL A 63 11.70 -22.22 -11.25
CA VAL A 63 11.99 -21.96 -12.67
C VAL A 63 10.78 -22.33 -13.53
N GLY A 64 10.36 -21.39 -14.39
CA GLY A 64 9.17 -21.55 -15.23
C GLY A 64 7.84 -21.21 -14.53
N GLY A 65 7.85 -20.95 -13.22
CA GLY A 65 6.69 -20.51 -12.46
C GLY A 65 6.49 -18.99 -12.49
N GLU A 66 5.26 -18.56 -12.18
CA GLU A 66 4.95 -17.17 -11.87
C GLU A 66 5.02 -16.97 -10.36
N ILE A 67 5.78 -15.97 -9.91
CA ILE A 67 5.85 -15.63 -8.49
C ILE A 67 5.43 -14.20 -8.23
N ASN A 68 4.78 -13.98 -7.09
CA ASN A 68 4.46 -12.65 -6.58
C ASN A 68 5.63 -12.15 -5.75
N CYS A 69 6.47 -11.30 -6.34
CA CYS A 69 7.55 -10.64 -5.62
C CYS A 69 6.97 -9.49 -4.81
N LYS A 70 7.16 -9.53 -3.49
CA LYS A 70 6.84 -8.43 -2.57
C LYS A 70 8.12 -7.71 -2.19
N ARG A 71 8.20 -6.41 -2.47
CA ARG A 71 9.29 -5.55 -2.01
C ARG A 71 8.77 -4.64 -0.89
N PHE A 72 9.45 -4.71 0.25
CA PHE A 72 9.19 -3.95 1.47
C PHE A 72 10.02 -2.67 1.54
#